data_AF-A0A170WGH3-F1
#
_entry.id   AF-A0A170WGH3-F1
#
_cell.length_a   1.000
_cell.length_b   1.000
_cell.length_c   1.000
_cell.angle_alpha   90.00
_cell.angle_beta   90.00
_cell.angle_gamma   90.00
#
_symmetry.space_group_name_H-M   'P 1'
#
loop_
_entity.id
_entity.type
_entity.pdbx_description
1 polymer ?
#
loop_
_entity_poly.entity_id
_entity_poly.type
_entity_poly.pdbx_seq_one_letter_code
_entity_poly.pdbx_strand_id
1 'polypeptide(L)' 'QRQDLYKKIGAELIEKGAAYYCFCTEKRLDLLRKDALKKNMVPKYDNRCRNLTSNEITSKLTSNIDRCIRF' A
#
# COMPACT_ATOMS: atom_id res chain seq x y z
N GLN A 1 -6.11 5.67 23.99
CA GLN A 1 -5.02 5.85 22.99
C GLN A 1 -4.25 4.54 22.83
N ARG A 2 -3.99 4.09 21.59
CA ARG A 2 -3.18 2.89 21.26
C ARG A 2 -2.35 3.06 19.97
N GLN A 3 -2.14 4.30 19.53
CA GLN A 3 -1.52 4.59 18.24
C GLN A 3 -0.09 4.05 18.14
N ASP A 4 0.70 4.17 19.20
CA ASP A 4 2.09 3.68 19.19
C ASP A 4 2.16 2.16 19.11
N LEU A 5 1.23 1.46 19.77
CA LEU A 5 1.08 0.01 19.63
C LEU A 5 0.79 -0.37 18.18
N TYR A 6 -0.15 0.32 17.53
CA TYR A 6 -0.49 0.03 16.13
C TYR A 6 0.66 0.33 15.16
N LYS A 7 1.42 1.41 15.40
CA LYS A 7 2.63 1.72 14.62
C LYS A 7 3.68 0.64 14.78
N LYS A 8 3.91 0.18 16.01
CA LYS A 8 4.87 -0.89 16.32
C LYS A 8 4.48 -2.20 15.63
N ILE A 9 3.23 -2.63 15.77
CA ILE A 9 2.74 -3.86 15.13
C ILE A 9 2.78 -3.73 13.60
N GLY A 10 2.44 -2.56 13.05
CA GLY A 10 2.53 -2.30 11.61
C GLY A 10 3.96 -2.46 11.08
N ALA A 11 4.96 -1.93 11.79
CA ALA A 11 6.36 -2.10 11.42
C ALA A 11 6.80 -3.57 11.50
N GLU A 12 6.43 -4.28 12.57
CA GLU A 12 6.75 -5.70 12.76
C GLU A 12 6.16 -6.58 11.64
N LEU A 13 4.93 -6.29 11.18
CA LEU A 13 4.32 -7.03 10.08
C LEU A 13 5.04 -6.80 8.75
N ILE A 14 5.61 -5.61 8.54
CA ILE A 14 6.40 -5.31 7.33
C ILE A 14 7.75 -6.03 7.38
N GLU A 15 8.43 -6.01 8.53
CA GLU A 15 9.69 -6.74 8.73
C GLU A 15 9.51 -8.25 8.51
N LYS A 16 8.37 -8.81 8.94
CA LYS A 16 8.02 -10.22 8.72
C LYS A 16 7.56 -10.54 7.29
N GLY A 17 7.45 -9.54 6.41
CA GLY A 17 6.92 -9.72 5.04
C GLY A 17 5.42 -10.04 4.98
N ALA A 18 4.70 -9.93 6.10
CA ALA A 18 3.26 -10.10 6.17
C ALA A 18 2.48 -8.83 5.75
N ALA A 19 3.18 -7.71 5.61
CA ALA A 19 2.66 -6.44 5.16
C ALA A 19 3.66 -5.70 4.26
N TYR A 20 3.18 -4.72 3.50
CA TYR A 20 4.02 -3.87 2.65
C TYR A 20 3.49 -2.43 2.60
N TYR A 21 4.38 -1.50 2.24
CA TYR A 21 4.01 -0.11 2.01
C TYR A 21 3.35 0.08 0.65
N CYS A 22 2.20 0.73 0.63
CA CYS A 22 1.49 1.12 -0.58
C CYS A 22 1.50 2.64 -0.73
N PHE A 23 2.02 3.09 -1.87
CA PHE A 23 2.13 4.50 -2.25
C PHE A 23 1.16 4.87 -3.40
N CYS A 24 0.12 4.05 -3.61
CA CYS A 24 -0.87 4.32 -4.64
C CYS A 24 -1.77 5.50 -4.25
N THR A 25 -1.94 6.44 -5.15
CA THR A 25 -2.88 7.56 -4.99
C THR A 25 -4.33 7.09 -5.07
N GLU A 26 -5.23 7.83 -4.44
CA GLU A 26 -6.68 7.56 -4.52
C GLU A 26 -7.17 7.57 -5.96
N LYS A 27 -6.72 8.54 -6.76
CA LYS A 27 -7.04 8.63 -8.20
C LYS A 27 -6.71 7.34 -8.95
N ARG A 28 -5.58 6.70 -8.63
CA ARG A 28 -5.21 5.41 -9.24
C ARG A 28 -6.16 4.30 -8.81
N LEU A 29 -6.47 4.21 -7.52
CA LEU A 29 -7.38 3.19 -6.98
C LEU A 29 -8.78 3.32 -7.58
N ASP A 30 -9.25 4.55 -7.78
CA ASP A 30 -10.53 4.82 -8.43
C ASP A 30 -10.55 4.41 -9.90
N LEU A 31 -9.45 4.62 -10.63
CA LEU A 31 -9.34 4.15 -12.00
C LEU A 31 -9.40 2.61 -12.08
N LEU A 32 -8.70 1.90 -11.18
CA LEU A 32 -8.79 0.44 -11.10
C LEU A 32 -10.22 -0.03 -10.80
N ARG A 33 -10.90 0.64 -9.86
CA ARG A 33 -12.29 0.33 -9.52
C ARG A 33 -13.21 0.53 -10.74
N LYS A 34 -13.10 1.68 -11.42
CA LYS A 34 -13.92 2.01 -12.60
C LYS A 34 -13.67 1.04 -13.75
N ASP A 35 -12.42 0.64 -13.99
CA ASP A 35 -12.08 -0.32 -15.04
C ASP A 35 -12.66 -1.71 -14.75
N ALA A 36 -12.56 -2.20 -13.51
CA ALA A 36 -13.16 -3.46 -13.11
C ALA A 36 -14.69 -3.46 -13.30
N LEU A 37 -15.36 -2.38 -12.87
CA LEU A 37 -16.81 -2.24 -13.04
C LEU A 37 -17.23 -2.21 -14.52
N LYS A 38 -16.50 -1.50 -15.38
CA LYS A 38 -16.76 -1.49 -16.84
C LYS A 38 -16.66 -2.86 -17.47
N LYS A 39 -15.79 -3.72 -16.92
CA LYS A 39 -15.59 -5.11 -17.36
C LYS A 39 -16.50 -6.11 -16.66
N ASN A 40 -17.46 -5.65 -15.85
CA ASN A 40 -18.30 -6.51 -14.99
C ASN A 40 -17.48 -7.44 -14.08
N MET A 41 -16.30 -7.00 -13.66
CA MET A 41 -15.42 -7.72 -12.74
C MET A 41 -15.53 -7.14 -11.33
N VAL A 42 -15.27 -7.98 -10.33
CA VAL A 42 -15.19 -7.54 -8.93
C VAL A 42 -13.97 -6.62 -8.75
N PRO A 43 -14.15 -5.37 -8.26
CA PRO A 43 -13.03 -4.47 -8.01
C PRO A 43 -12.07 -5.04 -6.98
N LYS A 44 -10.80 -5.21 -7.39
CA LYS A 44 -9.74 -5.73 -6.53
C LYS A 44 -8.49 -4.86 -6.67
N TYR A 45 -7.77 -4.68 -5.57
CA TYR A 45 -6.45 -4.06 -5.62
C TYR A 45 -5.46 -5.01 -6.31
N ASP A 46 -4.59 -4.44 -7.15
CA ASP A 46 -3.71 -5.18 -8.04
C ASP A 46 -2.34 -5.50 -7.45
N ASN A 47 -2.14 -5.27 -6.14
CA ASN A 47 -0.89 -5.54 -5.43
C ASN A 47 0.35 -4.82 -6.02
N ARG A 48 0.16 -3.70 -6.74
CA ARG A 48 1.26 -3.01 -7.44
C ARG A 48 2.47 -2.70 -6.57
N CYS A 49 2.27 -2.33 -5.30
CA CYS A 49 3.37 -1.97 -4.40
C CYS A 49 3.95 -3.16 -3.62
N ARG A 50 3.48 -4.39 -3.84
CA ARG A 50 3.89 -5.58 -3.07
C ARG A 50 5.35 -5.97 -3.31
N ASN A 51 5.87 -5.68 -4.49
CA ASN A 51 7.22 -6.08 -4.93
C ASN A 51 8.19 -4.91 -5.02
N LEU A 52 7.91 -3.77 -4.38
CA LEU A 52 8.86 -2.67 -4.33
C LEU A 52 10.12 -3.10 -3.59
N THR A 53 11.28 -2.76 -4.14
CA THR A 53 12.56 -2.97 -3.51
C THR A 53 12.78 -2.01 -2.34
N SER A 54 13.66 -2.36 -1.41
CA SER A 54 14.01 -1.49 -0.29
C SER A 54 14.49 -0.11 -0.76
N ASN A 55 15.21 -0.04 -1.88
CA ASN A 55 15.68 1.22 -2.46
C ASN A 55 14.53 2.11 -2.93
N GLU A 56 13.53 1.54 -3.61
CA GLU A 56 12.35 2.27 -4.06
C GLU A 56 11.48 2.73 -2.88
N ILE A 57 11.35 1.90 -1.85
CA ILE A 57 10.64 2.25 -0.63
C ILE A 57 11.33 3.43 0.06
N THR A 58 12.64 3.34 0.29
CA THR A 58 13.41 4.43 0.92
C THR A 58 13.31 5.72 0.12
N SER A 59 13.45 5.67 -1.20
CA SER A 59 13.29 6.84 -2.07
C SER A 59 11.91 7.50 -1.88
N LYS A 60 10.84 6.71 -1.89
CA LYS A 60 9.47 7.22 -1.73
C LYS A 60 9.21 7.77 -0.33
N LEU A 61 9.79 7.17 0.70
CA LEU A 61 9.73 7.66 2.08
C LEU A 61 10.46 9.00 2.22
N THR A 62 11.64 9.16 1.62
CA THR A 62 12.40 10.42 1.62
C THR A 62 11.66 11.52 0.85
N SER A 63 10.95 11.16 -0.23
CA SER A 63 10.10 12.10 -0.98
C SER A 63 8.80 12.49 -0.26
N ASN A 64 8.58 12.02 0.97
CA ASN A 64 7.41 12.31 1.79
C ASN A 64 6.07 12.00 1.09
N ILE A 65 6.05 10.92 0.30
CA ILE A 65 4.86 10.46 -0.41
C ILE A 65 3.91 9.79 0.58
N ASP A 66 2.63 10.15 0.52
CA ASP A 66 1.58 9.52 1.32
C ASP A 66 1.58 8.00 1.11
N ARG A 67 1.43 7.28 2.24
CA ARG A 67 1.50 5.83 2.27
C ARG A 67 0.48 5.22 3.21
N CYS A 68 0.08 4.00 2.87
CA CYS A 68 -0.66 3.11 3.75
C CYS A 68 0.06 1.76 3.87
N ILE A 69 -0.31 0.98 4.89
CA ILE A 69 0.17 -0.40 5.08
C ILE A 69 -0.92 -1.35 4.56
N ARG A 70 -0.54 -2.31 3.73
CA ARG A 70 -1.41 -3.37 3.19
C ARG A 70 -0.84 -4.75 3.53
N PHE A 71 -1.69 -5.78 3.50
CA PHE A 71 -1.38 -7.18 3.83
C PHE A 71 -1.62 -8.05 2.58
#